data_AF-A0A1B1MFZ6-F1
#
_entry.id   AF-A0A1B1MFZ6-F1
#
_cell.length_a   1.000
_cell.length_b   1.000
_cell.length_c   1.000
_cell.angle_alpha   90.00
_cell.angle_beta   90.00
_cell.angle_gamma   90.00
#
_symmetry.space_group_name_H-M   'P 1'
#
loop_
_entity.id
_entity.type
_entity.pdbx_description
1 polymer ?
#
loop_
_entity_poly.entity_id
_entity_poly.type
_entity_poly.pdbx_seq_one_letter_code
_entity_poly.pdbx_strand_id
1 'polypeptide(L)'
;MRGLGEVRKGRCRELAALAGALAVVFTLMVWGASAASAGGPTSVLVVSPQSMETASLYQSDEEYGELERLLGEAGTGTRDKPPEATLIGGRQINVTWMVHDVSPWRVDRVFPSPEADSGEVWIHTAATLPQSVNGY
;
A
#
# COMPACT_ATOMS: atom_id res chain seq x y z
N MET A 1 53.91 -1.59 44.87
CA MET A 1 52.56 -1.08 44.52
C MET A 1 52.62 -0.29 43.20
N ARG A 2 52.73 -0.97 42.07
CA ARG A 2 52.55 -0.43 40.70
C ARG A 2 51.72 -1.51 39.99
N GLY A 3 50.50 -1.22 39.58
CA GLY A 3 49.62 -2.20 38.92
C GLY A 3 48.15 -1.83 38.90
N LEU A 4 47.66 -1.06 39.88
CA LEU A 4 46.24 -0.69 39.95
C LEU A 4 45.83 0.46 39.00
N GLY A 5 46.77 1.33 38.63
CA GLY A 5 46.51 2.50 37.77
C GLY A 5 46.40 2.17 36.28
N GLU A 6 47.25 1.27 35.77
CA GLU A 6 47.25 0.88 34.35
C GLU A 6 46.06 -0.01 33.99
N VAL A 7 45.69 -0.95 34.88
CA VAL A 7 44.55 -1.85 34.68
C VAL A 7 43.23 -1.09 34.60
N ARG A 8 43.06 -0.02 35.42
CA ARG A 8 41.88 0.86 35.36
C ARG A 8 41.83 1.67 34.07
N LYS A 9 42.98 2.15 33.59
CA LYS A 9 43.08 2.95 32.35
C LYS A 9 42.80 2.10 31.10
N GLY A 10 43.21 0.82 31.10
CA GLY A 10 42.88 -0.14 30.05
C GLY A 10 41.39 -0.46 29.99
N ARG A 11 40.77 -0.77 31.14
CA ARG A 11 39.33 -1.04 31.23
C ARG A 11 38.46 0.14 30.82
N CYS A 12 38.83 1.38 31.14
CA CYS A 12 38.10 2.57 30.67
C CYS A 12 38.18 2.77 29.15
N ARG A 13 39.33 2.46 28.51
CA ARG A 13 39.50 2.54 27.06
C ARG A 13 38.72 1.44 26.34
N GLU A 14 38.67 0.25 26.92
CA GLU A 14 37.91 -0.90 26.39
C GLU A 14 36.40 -0.64 26.46
N LEU A 15 35.91 -0.10 27.59
CA LEU A 15 34.50 0.30 27.74
C LEU A 15 34.12 1.44 26.78
N ALA A 16 34.99 2.42 26.57
CA ALA A 16 34.76 3.50 25.61
C ALA A 16 34.73 3.00 24.16
N ALA A 17 35.61 2.05 23.81
CA ALA A 17 35.63 1.43 22.49
C ALA A 17 34.38 0.58 22.24
N LEU A 18 33.94 -0.20 23.24
CA LEU A 18 32.70 -0.97 23.17
C LEU A 18 31.46 -0.08 23.02
N ALA A 19 31.38 1.01 23.80
CA ALA A 19 30.28 1.96 23.70
C ALA A 19 30.27 2.67 22.32
N GLY A 20 31.44 3.04 21.81
CA GLY A 20 31.57 3.62 20.46
C GLY A 20 31.15 2.66 19.36
N ALA A 21 31.58 1.40 19.42
CA ALA A 21 31.18 0.38 18.46
C ALA A 21 29.67 0.13 18.48
N LEU A 22 29.05 0.07 19.68
CA LEU A 22 27.60 -0.06 19.84
C LEU A 22 26.85 1.13 19.25
N ALA A 23 27.32 2.36 19.47
CA ALA A 23 26.71 3.55 18.91
C ALA A 23 26.78 3.56 17.37
N VAL A 24 27.89 3.13 16.78
CA VAL A 24 28.05 3.02 15.32
C VAL A 24 27.11 1.97 14.74
N VAL A 25 27.04 0.78 15.35
CA VAL A 25 26.12 -0.29 14.93
C VAL A 25 24.67 0.17 15.02
N PHE A 26 24.29 0.84 16.11
CA PHE A 26 22.94 1.35 16.29
C PHE A 26 22.59 2.42 15.24
N THR A 27 23.52 3.33 14.95
CA THR A 27 23.33 4.36 13.91
C THR A 27 23.16 3.73 12.53
N LEU A 28 23.95 2.69 12.20
CA LEU A 28 23.81 1.94 10.95
C LEU A 28 22.48 1.19 10.86
N MET A 29 21.99 0.61 11.95
CA MET A 29 20.69 -0.05 11.98
C MET A 29 19.53 0.93 11.81
N VAL A 30 19.57 2.09 12.47
CA VAL A 30 18.52 3.11 12.36
C VAL A 30 18.47 3.71 10.96
N TRP A 31 19.62 3.95 10.33
CA TRP A 31 19.66 4.49 8.97
C TRP A 31 19.36 3.44 7.89
N GLY A 32 19.69 2.17 8.17
CA GLY A 32 19.44 1.05 7.27
C GLY A 32 18.04 0.43 7.38
N ALA A 33 17.24 0.84 8.36
CA ALA A 33 15.87 0.36 8.49
C ALA A 33 15.00 0.99 7.39
N SER A 34 14.68 0.20 6.37
CA SER A 34 13.63 0.56 5.41
C SER A 34 12.32 0.81 6.16
N ALA A 35 11.58 1.85 5.77
CA ALA A 35 10.25 2.12 6.32
C ALA A 35 9.36 0.89 6.06
N ALA A 36 8.98 0.18 7.12
CA ALA A 36 7.98 -0.87 7.02
C ALA A 36 6.60 -0.21 6.94
N SER A 37 6.04 -0.12 5.73
CA SER A 37 4.64 0.29 5.53
C SER A 37 3.72 -0.87 5.89
N ALA A 38 3.46 -1.05 7.19
CA ALA A 38 2.74 -2.21 7.73
C ALA A 38 1.20 -2.01 7.80
N GLY A 39 0.63 -1.10 7.01
CA GLY A 39 -0.78 -0.71 7.15
C GLY A 39 -1.62 -0.74 5.87
N GLY A 40 -1.10 -1.31 4.78
CA GLY A 40 -1.80 -1.38 3.49
C GLY A 40 -2.86 -2.49 3.42
N PRO A 41 -3.65 -2.52 2.35
CA PRO A 41 -4.55 -3.64 2.08
C PRO A 41 -3.78 -4.97 1.98
N THR A 42 -4.42 -6.05 2.43
CA THR A 42 -3.85 -7.42 2.42
C THR A 42 -4.44 -8.29 1.32
N SER A 43 -5.60 -7.89 0.79
CA SER A 43 -6.24 -8.53 -0.35
C SER A 43 -7.08 -7.54 -1.14
N VAL A 44 -7.48 -7.96 -2.34
CA VAL A 44 -8.35 -7.22 -3.23
C VAL A 44 -9.40 -8.13 -3.86
N LEU A 45 -10.63 -7.64 -3.95
CA LEU A 45 -11.75 -8.28 -4.64
C LEU A 45 -12.09 -7.49 -5.91
N VAL A 46 -12.09 -8.17 -7.05
CA VAL A 46 -12.43 -7.61 -8.35
C VAL A 46 -13.78 -8.18 -8.79
N VAL A 47 -14.73 -7.30 -9.14
CA VAL A 47 -16.08 -7.67 -9.57
C VAL A 47 -16.43 -6.93 -10.85
N SER A 48 -16.95 -7.66 -11.83
CA SER A 48 -17.53 -7.11 -13.07
C SER A 48 -19.03 -7.39 -13.07
N PRO A 49 -19.87 -6.47 -12.55
CA PRO A 49 -21.30 -6.73 -12.37
C PRO A 49 -22.03 -7.07 -13.67
N GLN A 50 -21.63 -6.45 -14.79
CA GLN A 50 -22.27 -6.69 -16.08
C GLN A 50 -22.02 -8.11 -16.61
N SER A 51 -20.83 -8.69 -16.38
CA SER A 51 -20.50 -10.06 -16.77
C SER A 51 -20.71 -11.10 -15.68
N MET A 52 -21.06 -10.68 -14.46
CA MET A 52 -21.17 -11.53 -13.26
C MET A 52 -19.87 -12.27 -12.91
N GLU A 53 -18.73 -11.75 -13.35
CA GLU A 53 -17.42 -12.33 -13.08
C GLU A 53 -16.79 -11.72 -11.83
N THR A 54 -16.06 -12.55 -11.10
CA THR A 54 -15.33 -12.15 -9.90
C THR A 54 -13.94 -12.78 -9.87
N ALA A 55 -12.97 -12.05 -9.33
CA ALA A 55 -11.63 -12.53 -9.03
C ALA A 55 -11.15 -11.93 -7.71
N SER A 56 -10.17 -12.57 -7.07
CA SER A 56 -9.56 -12.07 -5.84
C SER A 56 -8.06 -12.34 -5.84
N LEU A 57 -7.28 -11.42 -5.29
CA LEU A 57 -5.83 -11.54 -5.15
C LEU A 57 -5.43 -11.22 -3.72
N TYR A 58 -4.43 -11.93 -3.19
CA TYR A 58 -3.76 -11.60 -1.94
C TYR A 58 -2.51 -10.78 -2.20
N GLN A 59 -2.06 -10.04 -1.19
CA GLN A 59 -0.86 -9.20 -1.28
C GLN A 59 0.43 -9.98 -1.60
N SER A 60 0.43 -11.31 -1.45
CA SER A 60 1.52 -12.20 -1.87
C SER A 60 1.54 -12.52 -3.37
N ASP A 61 0.46 -12.22 -4.10
CA ASP A 61 0.34 -12.53 -5.53
C ASP A 61 1.01 -11.41 -6.34
N GLU A 62 1.72 -11.77 -7.43
CA GLU A 62 2.42 -10.79 -8.26
C GLU A 62 1.44 -9.81 -8.93
N GLU A 63 0.28 -10.34 -9.34
CA GLU A 63 -0.80 -9.60 -9.97
C GLU A 63 -1.40 -8.54 -9.04
N TYR A 64 -1.31 -8.72 -7.72
CA TYR A 64 -1.76 -7.71 -6.75
C TYR A 64 -0.94 -6.43 -6.89
N GLY A 65 0.39 -6.55 -6.91
CA GLY A 65 1.29 -5.41 -7.03
C GLY A 65 1.17 -4.73 -8.39
N GLU A 66 0.97 -5.51 -9.45
CA GLU A 66 0.74 -4.96 -10.80
C GLU A 66 -0.58 -4.18 -10.88
N LEU A 67 -1.66 -4.72 -10.31
CA LEU A 67 -2.94 -4.03 -10.24
C LEU A 67 -2.85 -2.73 -9.41
N GLU A 68 -2.13 -2.75 -8.29
CA GLU A 68 -1.90 -1.57 -7.45
C GLU A 68 -1.16 -0.49 -8.23
N ARG A 69 -0.11 -0.87 -8.96
CA ARG A 69 0.69 0.03 -9.80
C ARG A 69 -0.14 0.66 -10.93
N LEU A 70 -1.02 -0.10 -11.57
CA LEU A 70 -1.87 0.38 -12.67
C LEU A 70 -2.94 1.36 -12.17
N LEU A 71 -3.52 1.10 -11.00
CA LEU A 71 -4.57 1.93 -10.43
C LEU A 71 -4.02 3.17 -9.70
N GLY A 72 -2.76 3.13 -9.26
CA GLY A 72 -2.09 4.23 -8.59
C GLY A 72 -2.52 4.42 -7.14
N GLU A 73 -2.04 5.51 -6.53
CA GLU A 73 -2.37 5.84 -5.14
C GLU A 73 -3.82 6.34 -4.99
N ALA A 74 -4.36 6.18 -3.77
CA ALA A 74 -5.69 6.65 -3.47
C ALA A 74 -5.80 8.18 -3.63
N GLY A 75 -6.74 8.66 -4.46
CA GLY A 75 -7.01 10.09 -4.62
C GLY A 75 -6.23 10.78 -5.74
N THR A 76 -5.37 10.07 -6.49
CA THR A 76 -4.66 10.62 -7.66
C THR A 76 -5.43 10.42 -8.97
N GLY A 77 -6.74 10.69 -8.97
CA GLY A 77 -7.56 10.60 -10.18
C GLY A 77 -7.24 11.75 -11.14
N THR A 78 -6.71 11.44 -12.33
CA THR A 78 -6.15 12.45 -13.27
C THR A 78 -7.18 13.01 -14.26
N ARG A 79 -8.42 12.50 -14.29
CA ARG A 79 -9.40 12.85 -15.33
C ARG A 79 -10.78 13.18 -14.76
N ASP A 80 -11.37 14.25 -15.29
CA ASP A 80 -12.75 14.65 -15.02
C ASP A 80 -13.73 13.50 -15.29
N LYS A 81 -14.78 13.42 -14.46
CA LYS A 81 -15.82 12.39 -14.58
C LYS A 81 -16.45 12.46 -15.98
N PRO A 82 -16.48 11.36 -16.76
CA PRO A 82 -17.17 11.35 -18.04
C PRO A 82 -18.69 11.50 -17.84
N PRO A 83 -19.43 11.97 -18.86
CA PRO A 83 -20.88 12.15 -18.77
C PRO A 83 -21.59 10.90 -18.27
N GLU A 84 -22.58 11.05 -17.39
CA GLU A 84 -23.27 9.91 -16.75
C GLU A 84 -23.91 8.95 -17.76
N ALA A 85 -24.37 9.46 -18.90
CA ALA A 85 -24.89 8.64 -19.99
C ALA A 85 -23.86 7.65 -20.56
N THR A 86 -22.57 8.01 -20.58
CA THR A 86 -21.47 7.14 -21.02
C THR A 86 -21.16 6.05 -19.98
N LEU A 87 -21.42 6.32 -18.70
CA LEU A 87 -21.18 5.38 -17.59
C LEU A 87 -22.30 4.34 -17.44
N ILE A 88 -23.55 4.70 -17.75
CA ILE A 88 -24.72 3.81 -17.60
C ILE A 88 -24.73 2.66 -18.63
N GLY A 89 -24.06 2.83 -19.78
CA GLY A 89 -23.92 1.79 -20.81
C GLY A 89 -22.56 1.09 -20.86
N GLY A 90 -21.56 1.59 -20.11
CA GLY A 90 -20.20 1.05 -20.11
C GLY A 90 -20.04 -0.14 -19.17
N ARG A 91 -19.05 -1.00 -19.45
CA ARG A 91 -18.62 -2.04 -18.49
C ARG A 91 -18.05 -1.34 -17.25
N GLN A 92 -18.42 -1.79 -16.06
CA GLN A 92 -17.88 -1.28 -14.80
C GLN A 92 -17.15 -2.43 -14.10
N ILE A 93 -15.95 -2.15 -13.61
CA ILE A 93 -15.19 -3.09 -12.78
C ILE A 93 -14.99 -2.43 -11.43
N ASN A 94 -15.42 -3.12 -10.37
CA ASN A 94 -15.21 -2.69 -9.00
C ASN A 94 -14.00 -3.43 -8.45
N VAL A 95 -13.02 -2.68 -7.95
CA VAL A 95 -11.82 -3.20 -7.30
C VAL A 95 -11.85 -2.74 -5.85
N THR A 96 -12.09 -3.68 -4.93
CA THR A 96 -12.24 -3.40 -3.50
C THR A 96 -11.03 -3.91 -2.75
N TRP A 97 -10.23 -2.99 -2.24
CA TRP A 97 -9.05 -3.28 -1.43
C TRP A 97 -9.47 -3.49 0.02
N MET A 98 -9.00 -4.54 0.65
CA MET A 98 -9.43 -4.94 1.99
C MET A 98 -8.26 -4.90 2.97
N VAL A 99 -8.47 -4.27 4.12
CA VAL A 99 -7.56 -4.38 5.26
C VAL A 99 -7.92 -5.63 6.05
N HIS A 100 -6.91 -6.45 6.33
CA HIS A 100 -7.06 -7.75 7.01
C HIS A 100 -8.12 -8.65 6.37
N ASP A 101 -8.36 -8.51 5.06
CA ASP A 101 -9.30 -9.31 4.26
C ASP A 101 -10.77 -9.25 4.72
N VAL A 102 -11.11 -8.30 5.59
CA VAL A 102 -12.46 -8.22 6.21
C VAL A 102 -13.13 -6.87 6.05
N SER A 103 -12.36 -5.79 5.91
CA SER A 103 -12.90 -4.43 5.89
C SER A 103 -12.42 -3.68 4.65
N PRO A 104 -13.32 -3.09 3.84
CA PRO A 104 -12.90 -2.27 2.72
C PRO A 104 -12.06 -1.07 3.16
N TRP A 105 -10.87 -0.96 2.60
CA TRP A 105 -9.94 0.16 2.78
C TRP A 105 -10.12 1.22 1.70
N ARG A 106 -10.25 0.78 0.44
CA ARG A 106 -10.40 1.62 -0.75
C ARG A 106 -11.26 0.89 -1.78
N VAL A 107 -12.04 1.65 -2.56
CA VAL A 107 -12.72 1.11 -3.74
C VAL A 107 -12.33 1.92 -4.98
N ASP A 108 -11.88 1.23 -6.01
CA ASP A 108 -11.68 1.78 -7.34
C ASP A 108 -12.80 1.28 -8.26
N ARG A 109 -13.53 2.21 -8.88
CA ARG A 109 -14.48 1.91 -9.95
C ARG A 109 -13.82 2.25 -11.27
N VAL A 110 -13.52 1.22 -12.04
CA VAL A 110 -12.90 1.32 -13.36
C VAL A 110 -13.99 1.24 -14.41
N PHE A 111 -14.04 2.23 -15.28
CA PHE A 111 -14.91 2.31 -16.44
C PHE A 111 -14.02 2.33 -17.69
N PRO A 112 -13.82 1.18 -18.35
CA PRO A 112 -13.21 1.15 -19.68
C PRO A 112 -14.14 1.88 -20.64
N SER A 113 -13.59 2.74 -21.51
CA SER A 113 -14.39 3.41 -22.54
C SER A 113 -15.14 2.37 -23.40
N PRO A 114 -16.42 2.62 -23.76
CA PRO A 114 -17.14 1.75 -24.69
C PRO A 114 -16.48 1.70 -26.07
N GLU A 115 -15.67 2.70 -26.42
CA GLU A 115 -14.78 2.66 -27.58
C GLU A 115 -13.49 1.93 -27.19
N ALA A 116 -13.51 0.60 -27.23
CA ALA A 116 -12.39 -0.26 -26.86
C ALA A 116 -11.06 0.11 -27.57
N ASP A 117 -11.13 0.71 -28.76
CA ASP A 117 -9.98 1.16 -29.55
C ASP A 117 -9.40 2.52 -29.15
N SER A 118 -10.11 3.31 -28.34
CA SER A 118 -9.61 4.60 -27.84
C SER A 118 -8.52 4.45 -26.77
N GLY A 119 -8.46 3.28 -26.13
CA GLY A 119 -7.56 3.02 -24.99
C GLY A 119 -7.87 3.87 -23.76
N GLU A 120 -8.97 4.62 -23.75
CA GLU A 120 -9.31 5.50 -22.64
C GLU A 120 -9.97 4.71 -21.50
N VAL A 121 -9.39 4.80 -20.31
CA VAL A 121 -9.93 4.20 -19.09
C VAL A 121 -10.14 5.32 -18.07
N TRP A 122 -11.34 5.37 -17.49
CA TRP A 122 -11.64 6.27 -16.38
C TRP A 122 -11.69 5.49 -15.07
N ILE A 123 -11.03 6.02 -14.05
CA ILE A 123 -10.93 5.39 -12.73
C ILE A 123 -11.46 6.37 -11.69
N HIS A 124 -12.41 5.91 -10.89
CA HIS A 124 -12.90 6.64 -9.73
C HIS A 124 -12.49 5.93 -8.46
N THR A 125 -11.63 6.58 -7.68
CA THR A 125 -11.12 6.07 -6.42
C THR A 125 -11.83 6.73 -5.25
N ALA A 126 -12.42 5.91 -4.37
CA ALA A 126 -12.97 6.35 -3.10
C ALA A 126 -12.13 5.78 -1.95
N ALA A 127 -11.43 6.66 -1.22
CA ALA A 127 -10.54 6.30 -0.10
C ALA A 127 -11.26 6.14 1.25
N THR A 128 -12.59 6.30 1.29
CA THR A 128 -13.39 6.11 2.50
C THR A 128 -14.79 5.72 2.10
N LEU A 129 -15.15 4.45 2.33
CA LEU A 129 -16.55 4.06 2.32
C LEU A 129 -17.18 4.54 3.63
N PRO A 130 -18.35 5.21 3.60
CA PRO A 130 -19.06 5.54 4.83
C PRO A 130 -19.35 4.23 5.59
N GLN A 131 -19.25 4.26 6.93
CA GLN A 131 -19.49 3.10 7.80
C GLN A 131 -20.89 2.47 7.64
N SER A 132 -21.81 3.12 6.90
CA SER A 132 -23.13 2.59 6.60
C SER A 132 -23.34 2.36 5.09
N VAL A 133 -23.58 1.10 4.73
CA VAL A 133 -24.13 0.67 3.42
C VAL A 133 -25.64 0.37 3.49
N ASN A 134 -26.30 0.70 4.61
CA ASN A 134 -27.74 0.52 4.74
C ASN A 134 -28.47 1.71 4.13
N GLY A 135 -29.26 1.44 3.09
CA GLY A 135 -30.12 2.40 2.40
C GLY A 135 -31.19 3.02 3.29
N TYR A 136 -31.61 4.22 2.91
CA TYR A 136 -32.86 4.85 3.36
C TYR A 136 -33.96 4.61 2.34
#